data_AF-A0A7S0U780-F1
#
_entry.id   AF-A0A7S0U780-F1
#
_cell.length_a   1.000
_cell.length_b   1.000
_cell.length_c   1.000
_cell.angle_alpha   90.00
_cell.angle_beta   90.00
_cell.angle_gamma   90.00
#
_symmetry.space_group_name_H-M   'P 1'
#
loop_
_entity.id
_entity.type
_entity.pdbx_description
1 polymer ?
#
loop_
_entity_poly.entity_id
_entity_poly.type
_entity_poly.pdbx_seq_one_letter_code
_entity_poly.pdbx_strand_id
1 'polypeptide(L)'
;GGGAESLATNLIDPEILRDKAKAFEVFRSTYAKNESIEANKSVLKAKYDEAKSAGEAVNESRSQISQLKAMIEQLRVERAMQGLQEGDEEANEEEEKHKTMIEKHKAKYKENFSKLRELKSEIESIQSLMEKQRGVLQKDFEGWFNLMVRQHKSSRRQTNGAGDT
;
A
#
# COMPACT_ATOMS: atom_id res chain seq x y z
N GLY A 1 34.81 -23.53 17.61
CA GLY A 1 35.11 -22.52 18.63
C GLY A 1 33.88 -21.67 18.81
N GLY A 2 33.12 -21.93 19.88
CA GLY A 2 31.93 -21.16 20.24
C GLY A 2 32.35 -19.90 20.98
N GLY A 3 31.88 -18.74 20.52
CA GLY A 3 32.28 -17.44 21.05
C GLY A 3 31.41 -16.29 20.58
N ALA A 4 30.11 -16.53 20.37
CA ALA A 4 29.16 -15.48 19.96
C ALA A 4 27.78 -15.53 20.67
N GLU A 5 27.52 -16.51 21.55
CA GLU A 5 26.22 -16.60 22.26
C GLU A 5 26.21 -15.99 23.67
N SER A 6 27.27 -15.28 24.08
CA SER A 6 27.49 -14.88 25.49
C SER A 6 27.54 -13.37 25.73
N LEU A 7 26.79 -12.55 24.99
CA LEU A 7 26.72 -11.12 25.27
C LEU A 7 25.27 -10.66 25.45
N ALA A 8 24.91 -10.55 26.74
CA ALA A 8 23.86 -9.70 27.28
C ALA A 8 22.41 -10.05 26.91
N THR A 9 21.89 -11.12 27.49
CA THR A 9 20.55 -11.03 28.10
C THR A 9 20.67 -10.10 29.31
N ASN A 10 20.80 -8.78 29.07
CA ASN A 10 20.43 -7.82 30.11
C ASN A 10 19.00 -8.18 30.47
N LEU A 11 18.75 -8.62 31.70
CA LEU A 11 17.40 -8.86 32.17
C LEU A 11 16.61 -7.60 31.84
N ILE A 12 15.64 -7.73 30.93
CA ILE A 12 14.71 -6.65 30.63
C ILE A 12 14.13 -6.22 31.96
N ASP A 13 14.17 -4.91 32.21
CA ASP A 13 13.74 -4.35 33.48
C ASP A 13 12.38 -4.96 33.86
N PRO A 14 12.24 -5.60 35.03
CA PRO A 14 10.97 -6.13 35.49
C PRO A 14 9.82 -5.14 35.43
N GLU A 15 10.10 -3.84 35.55
CA GLU A 15 9.10 -2.79 35.43
C GLU A 15 8.56 -2.66 33.98
N ILE A 16 9.40 -2.92 32.98
CA ILE A 16 8.98 -3.00 31.56
C ILE A 16 8.07 -4.22 31.35
N LEU A 17 8.34 -5.35 32.00
CA LEU A 17 7.51 -6.57 31.88
C LEU A 17 6.14 -6.45 32.56
N ARG A 18 5.94 -5.48 33.47
CA ARG A 18 4.62 -5.19 34.07
C ARG A 18 3.68 -4.48 33.09
N ASP A 19 4.25 -3.79 32.10
CA ASP A 19 3.51 -3.09 31.06
C ASP A 19 3.70 -3.83 29.73
N LYS A 20 2.68 -4.59 29.34
CA LYS A 20 2.71 -5.38 28.10
C LYS A 20 2.96 -4.52 26.86
N ALA A 21 2.54 -3.26 26.84
CA ALA A 21 2.79 -2.36 25.72
C ALA A 21 4.26 -1.93 25.66
N LYS A 22 4.87 -1.56 26.79
CA LYS A 22 6.30 -1.24 26.84
C LYS A 22 7.17 -2.45 26.49
N ALA A 23 6.80 -3.64 26.98
CA ALA A 23 7.48 -4.88 26.62
C ALA A 23 7.39 -5.18 25.11
N PHE A 24 6.24 -4.87 24.48
CA PHE A 24 6.06 -5.02 23.04
C PHE A 24 6.95 -4.10 22.23
N GLU A 25 7.09 -2.83 22.63
CA GLU A 25 7.99 -1.88 21.95
C GLU A 25 9.45 -2.32 22.02
N VAL A 26 9.91 -2.80 23.18
CA VAL A 26 11.26 -3.37 23.33
C VAL A 26 11.45 -4.57 22.41
N PHE A 27 10.51 -5.51 22.43
CA PHE A 27 10.54 -6.67 21.53
C PHE A 27 10.60 -6.24 20.06
N ARG A 28 9.70 -5.34 19.64
CA ARG A 28 9.59 -4.85 18.27
C ARG A 28 10.88 -4.19 17.79
N SER A 29 11.55 -3.40 18.63
CA SER A 29 12.80 -2.70 18.28
C SER A 29 13.93 -3.67 17.90
N THR A 30 13.89 -4.89 18.43
CA THR A 30 14.88 -5.95 18.17
C THR A 30 14.35 -7.03 17.23
N TYR A 31 13.12 -6.90 16.73
CA TYR A 31 12.49 -7.92 15.91
C TYR A 31 13.05 -7.91 14.50
N ALA A 32 13.72 -9.00 14.11
CA ALA A 32 14.46 -9.10 12.84
C ALA A 32 13.61 -8.84 11.59
N LYS A 33 12.28 -9.06 11.66
CA LYS A 33 11.38 -8.83 10.51
C LYS A 33 10.70 -7.45 10.53
N ASN A 34 11.01 -6.58 11.52
CA ASN A 34 10.37 -5.28 11.65
C ASN A 34 10.62 -4.40 10.41
N GLU A 35 11.84 -4.42 9.86
CA GLU A 35 12.17 -3.69 8.62
C GLU A 35 11.29 -4.12 7.44
N SER A 36 11.08 -5.43 7.25
CA SER A 36 10.20 -5.95 6.20
C SER A 36 8.72 -5.52 6.40
N ILE A 37 8.26 -5.46 7.65
CA ILE A 37 6.89 -5.00 7.97
C ILE A 37 6.74 -3.51 7.62
N GLU A 38 7.71 -2.67 7.97
CA GLU A 38 7.69 -1.25 7.63
C GLU A 38 7.81 -1.01 6.12
N ALA A 39 8.66 -1.78 5.42
CA ALA A 39 8.75 -1.75 3.97
C ALA A 39 7.41 -2.09 3.31
N ASN A 40 6.71 -3.12 3.78
CA ASN A 40 5.40 -3.50 3.25
C ASN A 40 4.34 -2.41 3.43
N LYS A 41 4.36 -1.67 4.55
CA LYS A 41 3.48 -0.49 4.72
C LYS A 41 3.78 0.60 3.70
N SER A 42 5.06 0.86 3.45
CA SER A 42 5.47 1.86 2.45
C SER A 42 5.02 1.45 1.04
N VAL A 43 5.19 0.18 0.68
CA VAL A 43 4.70 -0.36 -0.60
C VAL A 43 3.18 -0.22 -0.69
N LEU A 44 2.44 -0.60 0.35
CA LEU A 44 0.99 -0.49 0.38
C LEU A 44 0.54 0.97 0.15
N LYS A 45 1.18 1.93 0.81
CA LYS A 45 0.90 3.36 0.62
C LYS A 45 1.17 3.80 -0.82
N ALA A 46 2.33 3.43 -1.37
CA ALA A 46 2.67 3.77 -2.76
C ALA A 46 1.64 3.21 -3.75
N LYS A 47 1.17 1.97 -3.54
CA LYS A 47 0.14 1.35 -4.40
C LYS A 47 -1.20 2.07 -4.32
N TYR A 48 -1.60 2.58 -3.16
CA TYR A 48 -2.79 3.42 -3.05
C TYR A 48 -2.64 4.76 -3.78
N ASP A 49 -1.48 5.39 -3.67
CA ASP A 49 -1.20 6.66 -4.35
C ASP A 49 -1.19 6.47 -5.88
N GLU A 50 -0.63 5.35 -6.37
CA GLU A 50 -0.71 4.95 -7.77
C GLU A 50 -2.16 4.68 -8.23
N ALA A 51 -2.95 3.97 -7.41
CA ALA A 51 -4.34 3.67 -7.73
C ALA A 51 -5.20 4.93 -7.81
N LYS A 52 -4.95 5.89 -6.90
CA LYS A 52 -5.60 7.20 -6.95
C LYS A 52 -5.28 7.92 -8.26
N SER A 53 -4.00 7.99 -8.63
CA SER A 53 -3.54 8.64 -9.86
C SER A 53 -4.14 7.99 -11.12
N ALA A 54 -4.17 6.65 -11.17
CA ALA A 54 -4.80 5.92 -12.28
C ALA A 54 -6.32 6.18 -12.34
N GLY A 55 -6.98 6.28 -11.17
CA GLY A 55 -8.40 6.63 -11.08
C GLY A 55 -8.72 8.03 -11.61
N GLU A 56 -7.87 9.01 -11.29
CA GLU A 56 -7.95 10.37 -11.83
C GLU A 56 -7.78 10.37 -13.35
N ALA A 57 -6.79 9.64 -13.89
CA ALA A 57 -6.55 9.53 -15.32
C ALA A 57 -7.71 8.85 -16.10
N VAL A 58 -8.37 7.86 -15.49
CA VAL A 58 -9.58 7.23 -16.04
C VAL A 58 -10.73 8.23 -16.15
N ASN A 59 -10.96 9.01 -15.09
CA ASN A 59 -12.02 10.01 -15.06
C ASN A 59 -11.74 11.15 -16.05
N GLU A 60 -10.50 11.60 -16.13
CA GLU A 60 -10.06 12.60 -17.10
C GLU A 60 -10.27 12.11 -18.53
N SER A 61 -9.84 10.88 -18.85
CA SER A 61 -10.04 10.30 -20.18
C SER A 61 -11.53 10.24 -20.55
N ARG A 62 -12.41 9.90 -19.60
CA ARG A 62 -13.87 9.92 -19.82
C ARG A 62 -14.38 11.33 -20.09
N SER A 63 -13.94 12.33 -19.31
CA SER A 63 -14.32 13.74 -19.49
C SER A 63 -13.90 14.25 -20.87
N GLN A 64 -12.64 14.00 -21.27
CA GLN A 64 -12.09 14.40 -22.56
C GLN A 64 -12.85 13.76 -23.74
N ILE A 65 -13.20 12.47 -23.64
CA ILE A 65 -14.03 11.81 -24.67
C ILE A 65 -15.39 12.50 -24.80
N SER A 66 -16.04 12.85 -23.68
CA SER A 66 -17.33 13.53 -23.71
C SER A 66 -17.22 14.93 -24.32
N GLN A 67 -16.18 15.70 -23.98
CA GLN A 67 -15.93 17.03 -24.54
C GLN A 67 -15.68 16.98 -26.05
N LEU A 68 -14.82 16.07 -26.52
CA LEU A 68 -14.52 15.91 -27.94
C LEU A 68 -15.78 15.50 -28.73
N LYS A 69 -16.64 14.65 -28.17
CA LYS A 69 -17.92 14.31 -28.80
C LYS A 69 -18.86 15.52 -28.90
N ALA A 70 -18.89 16.37 -27.89
CA ALA A 70 -19.68 17.60 -27.92
C ALA A 70 -19.14 18.59 -28.97
N MET A 71 -17.82 18.71 -29.12
CA MET A 71 -17.18 19.52 -30.16
C MET A 71 -17.53 19.02 -31.56
N ILE A 72 -17.48 17.70 -31.80
CA ILE A 72 -17.91 17.11 -33.08
C ILE A 72 -19.38 17.45 -33.39
N GLU A 73 -20.27 17.34 -32.41
CA GLU A 73 -21.68 17.68 -32.60
C GLU A 73 -21.88 19.17 -32.92
N GLN A 74 -21.15 20.04 -32.21
CA GLN A 74 -21.19 21.49 -32.47
C GLN A 74 -20.71 21.81 -33.89
N LEU A 75 -19.60 21.23 -34.34
CA LEU A 75 -19.09 21.41 -35.71
C LEU A 75 -20.14 21.00 -36.76
N ARG A 76 -20.86 19.89 -36.52
CA ARG A 76 -21.91 19.42 -37.43
C ARG A 76 -23.11 20.36 -37.47
N VAL A 77 -23.53 20.89 -36.32
CA VAL A 77 -24.61 21.89 -36.24
C VAL A 77 -24.22 23.18 -36.96
N GLU A 78 -23.01 23.69 -36.73
CA GLU A 78 -22.51 24.91 -37.40
C GLU A 78 -22.45 24.74 -38.91
N ARG A 79 -21.99 23.58 -39.39
CA ARG A 79 -21.97 23.24 -40.82
C ARG A 79 -23.38 23.25 -41.42
N ALA A 80 -24.35 22.63 -40.74
CA ALA A 80 -25.74 22.60 -41.18
C ALA A 80 -26.35 24.02 -41.24
N MET A 81 -26.03 24.89 -40.28
CA MET A 81 -26.50 26.28 -40.26
C MET A 81 -25.91 27.13 -41.40
N GLN A 82 -24.66 26.86 -41.78
CA GLN A 82 -23.99 27.58 -42.87
C GLN A 82 -24.37 27.06 -44.27
N GLY A 83 -25.19 26.01 -44.36
CA GLY A 83 -25.56 25.38 -45.63
C GLY A 83 -24.38 24.70 -46.35
N LEU A 84 -23.28 24.46 -45.63
CA LEU A 84 -22.10 23.78 -46.15
C LEU A 84 -22.40 22.28 -46.31
N GLN A 85 -22.10 21.73 -47.48
CA GLN A 85 -22.29 20.31 -47.78
C GLN A 85 -21.14 19.46 -47.19
N GLU A 86 -21.30 18.13 -47.11
CA GLU A 86 -20.30 17.18 -46.56
C GLU A 86 -18.90 17.21 -47.23
N GLY A 87 -18.68 18.05 -48.24
CA GLY A 87 -17.43 18.19 -49.00
C GLY A 87 -16.50 19.32 -48.56
N ASP A 88 -16.77 20.02 -47.46
CA ASP A 88 -15.83 21.01 -46.91
C ASP A 88 -14.62 20.30 -46.26
N GLU A 89 -13.46 20.35 -46.93
CA GLU A 89 -12.25 19.61 -46.55
C GLU A 89 -11.74 20.04 -45.16
N GLU A 90 -11.79 21.33 -44.84
CA GLU A 90 -11.25 21.89 -43.61
C GLU A 90 -12.05 21.43 -42.37
N ALA A 91 -13.39 21.48 -42.46
CA ALA A 91 -14.26 20.98 -41.40
C ALA A 91 -14.20 19.44 -41.25
N ASN A 92 -13.93 18.70 -42.34
CA ASN A 92 -13.72 17.26 -42.26
C ASN A 92 -12.40 16.90 -41.58
N GLU A 93 -11.33 17.65 -41.83
CA GLU A 93 -10.05 17.48 -41.13
C GLU A 93 -10.16 17.73 -39.62
N GLU A 94 -10.92 18.75 -39.21
CA GLU A 94 -11.12 19.06 -37.79
C GLU A 94 -11.91 17.96 -37.06
N GLU A 95 -12.98 17.45 -37.67
CA GLU A 95 -13.73 16.32 -37.13
C GLU A 95 -12.85 15.06 -36.99
N GLU A 96 -12.02 14.75 -38.00
CA GLU A 96 -11.10 13.61 -37.95
C GLU A 96 -10.00 13.78 -36.89
N LYS A 97 -9.52 15.01 -36.64
CA LYS A 97 -8.61 15.30 -35.51
C LYS A 97 -9.28 14.97 -34.17
N HIS A 98 -10.54 15.38 -33.97
CA HIS A 98 -11.27 15.05 -32.74
C HIS A 98 -11.51 13.55 -32.59
N LYS A 99 -11.89 12.83 -33.66
CA LYS A 99 -12.03 11.36 -33.65
C LYS A 99 -10.72 10.67 -33.29
N THR A 100 -9.62 11.11 -33.87
CA THR A 100 -8.28 10.58 -33.56
C THR A 100 -7.94 10.78 -32.08
N MET A 101 -8.26 11.95 -31.51
CA MET A 101 -8.05 12.20 -30.08
C MET A 101 -8.97 11.35 -29.19
N ILE A 102 -10.22 11.11 -29.59
CA ILE A 102 -11.13 10.19 -28.90
C ILE A 102 -10.52 8.80 -28.81
N GLU A 103 -9.97 8.26 -29.90
CA GLU A 103 -9.33 6.95 -29.89
C GLU A 103 -8.09 6.90 -28.97
N LYS A 104 -7.28 7.97 -28.95
CA LYS A 104 -6.18 8.08 -27.98
C LYS A 104 -6.67 8.06 -26.54
N HIS A 105 -7.74 8.79 -26.21
CA HIS A 105 -8.31 8.77 -24.86
C HIS A 105 -8.99 7.45 -24.50
N LYS A 106 -9.60 6.74 -25.46
CA LYS A 106 -10.11 5.38 -25.25
C LYS A 106 -8.99 4.39 -24.92
N ALA A 107 -7.86 4.49 -25.62
CA ALA A 107 -6.68 3.68 -25.32
C ALA A 107 -6.15 3.96 -23.90
N LYS A 108 -5.97 5.24 -23.54
CA LYS A 108 -5.57 5.65 -22.18
C LYS A 108 -6.55 5.18 -21.11
N TYR A 109 -7.85 5.28 -21.35
CA TYR A 109 -8.89 4.78 -20.45
C TYR A 109 -8.71 3.28 -20.22
N LYS A 110 -8.57 2.49 -21.29
CA LYS A 110 -8.43 1.03 -21.20
C LYS A 110 -7.16 0.64 -20.44
N GLU A 111 -6.05 1.30 -20.72
CA GLU A 111 -4.77 1.09 -20.03
C GLU A 111 -4.88 1.37 -18.54
N ASN A 112 -5.32 2.58 -18.15
CA ASN A 112 -5.43 2.96 -16.75
C ASN A 112 -6.48 2.12 -15.99
N PHE A 113 -7.55 1.71 -16.68
CA PHE A 113 -8.55 0.83 -16.08
C PHE A 113 -8.03 -0.58 -15.83
N SER A 114 -7.19 -1.12 -16.73
CA SER A 114 -6.48 -2.37 -16.49
C SER A 114 -5.50 -2.21 -15.32
N LYS A 115 -4.72 -1.12 -15.29
CA LYS A 115 -3.82 -0.80 -14.18
C LYS A 115 -4.56 -0.74 -12.83
N LEU A 116 -5.75 -0.15 -12.78
CA LEU A 116 -6.58 -0.13 -11.57
C LEU A 116 -6.96 -1.53 -11.06
N ARG A 117 -7.27 -2.46 -11.97
CA ARG A 117 -7.58 -3.85 -11.59
C ARG A 117 -6.36 -4.58 -11.04
N GLU A 118 -5.21 -4.38 -11.66
CA GLU A 118 -3.93 -4.94 -11.20
C GLU A 118 -3.55 -4.40 -9.82
N LEU A 119 -3.58 -3.08 -9.65
CA LEU A 119 -3.31 -2.42 -8.36
C LEU A 119 -4.26 -2.89 -7.27
N LYS A 120 -5.55 -3.11 -7.58
CA LYS A 120 -6.49 -3.69 -6.61
C LYS A 120 -6.04 -5.07 -6.12
N SER A 121 -5.66 -5.96 -7.03
CA SER A 121 -5.17 -7.31 -6.71
C SER A 121 -3.89 -7.25 -5.87
N GLU A 122 -2.95 -6.37 -6.23
CA GLU A 122 -1.70 -6.18 -5.49
C GLU A 122 -1.94 -5.65 -4.08
N ILE A 123 -2.84 -4.67 -3.92
CA ILE A 123 -3.22 -4.13 -2.61
C ILE A 123 -3.82 -5.24 -1.73
N GLU A 124 -4.75 -6.03 -2.25
CA GLU A 124 -5.36 -7.15 -1.52
C GLU A 124 -4.29 -8.19 -1.10
N SER A 125 -3.34 -8.49 -1.98
CA SER A 125 -2.22 -9.39 -1.69
C SER A 125 -1.34 -8.88 -0.56
N ILE A 126 -0.94 -7.60 -0.60
CA ILE A 126 -0.10 -6.98 0.43
C ILE A 126 -0.85 -6.89 1.77
N GLN A 127 -2.14 -6.54 1.76
CA GLN A 127 -2.95 -6.54 2.98
C GLN A 127 -3.04 -7.93 3.61
N SER A 128 -3.26 -8.97 2.81
CA SER A 128 -3.24 -10.36 3.29
C SER A 128 -1.90 -10.75 3.90
N LEU A 129 -0.79 -10.35 3.26
CA LEU A 129 0.55 -10.58 3.77
C LEU A 129 0.78 -9.86 5.11
N MET A 130 0.39 -8.59 5.22
CA MET A 130 0.54 -7.81 6.43
C MET A 130 -0.28 -8.36 7.59
N GLU A 131 -1.48 -8.88 7.33
CA GLU A 131 -2.30 -9.52 8.36
C GLU A 131 -1.62 -10.80 8.88
N LYS A 132 -1.03 -11.61 7.99
CA LYS A 132 -0.22 -12.78 8.39
C LYS A 132 0.99 -12.36 9.21
N GLN A 133 1.72 -11.32 8.78
CA GLN A 133 2.88 -10.80 9.51
C GLN A 133 2.49 -10.29 10.90
N ARG A 134 1.34 -9.62 11.03
CA ARG A 134 0.80 -9.16 12.31
C ARG A 134 0.51 -10.33 13.25
N GLY A 135 -0.12 -11.39 12.75
CA GLY A 135 -0.38 -12.60 13.54
C GLY A 135 0.91 -13.29 14.01
N VAL A 136 1.90 -13.39 13.13
CA VAL A 136 3.22 -13.96 13.48
C VAL A 136 3.93 -13.10 14.52
N LEU A 137 3.96 -11.76 14.34
CA LEU A 137 4.57 -10.84 15.30
C LEU A 137 3.94 -10.96 16.70
N GLN A 138 2.61 -11.05 16.77
CA GLN A 138 1.89 -11.21 18.03
C GLN A 138 2.24 -12.54 18.72
N LYS A 139 2.27 -13.64 17.96
CA LYS A 139 2.63 -14.97 18.48
C LYS A 139 4.07 -14.99 18.99
N ASP A 140 4.99 -14.42 18.23
CA ASP A 140 6.41 -14.36 18.59
C ASP A 140 6.60 -13.51 19.85
N PHE A 141 5.90 -12.38 19.94
CA PHE A 141 5.89 -11.53 21.13
C PHE A 141 5.37 -12.28 22.37
N GLU A 142 4.25 -13.00 22.27
CA GLU A 142 3.71 -13.76 23.39
C GLU A 142 4.66 -14.86 23.87
N GLY A 143 5.31 -15.57 22.95
CA GLY A 143 6.34 -16.56 23.27
C GLY A 143 7.52 -15.94 24.01
N TRP A 144 8.05 -14.85 23.47
CA TRP A 144 9.15 -14.09 24.08
C TRP A 144 8.77 -13.51 25.45
N PHE A 145 7.59 -12.91 25.58
CA PHE A 145 7.12 -12.28 26.82
C PHE A 145 6.97 -13.32 27.93
N ASN A 146 6.36 -14.46 27.62
CA ASN A 146 6.22 -15.57 28.57
C ASN A 146 7.58 -16.13 29.01
N LEU A 147 8.56 -16.24 28.09
CA LEU A 147 9.92 -16.65 28.42
C LEU A 147 10.58 -15.67 29.39
N MET A 148 10.50 -14.37 29.11
CA MET A 148 11.09 -13.32 29.95
C MET A 148 10.47 -13.29 31.36
N VAL A 149 9.13 -13.40 31.46
CA VAL A 149 8.43 -13.49 32.75
C VAL A 149 8.86 -14.73 33.56
N ARG A 150 9.03 -15.88 32.90
CA ARG A 150 9.50 -17.12 33.56
C ARG A 150 10.94 -16.98 34.05
N GLN A 151 11.84 -16.45 33.23
CA GLN A 151 13.23 -16.21 33.61
C GLN A 151 13.35 -15.26 34.82
N HIS A 152 12.54 -14.19 34.85
CA HIS A 152 12.51 -13.28 35.99
C HIS A 152 12.00 -13.96 37.28
N LYS A 153 10.96 -14.79 37.20
CA LYS A 153 10.44 -15.56 38.36
C LYS A 153 11.48 -16.55 38.90
N SER A 154 12.21 -17.23 38.03
CA SER A 154 13.27 -18.18 38.43
C SER A 154 14.47 -17.47 39.07
N SER A 155 14.88 -16.32 38.53
CA SER A 155 15.98 -15.52 39.08
C SER A 155 15.67 -14.96 40.48
N ARG A 156 14.41 -14.57 40.73
CA ARG A 156 13.96 -14.12 42.06
C ARG A 156 13.88 -15.26 43.09
N ARG A 157 13.70 -16.50 42.65
CA ARG A 157 13.67 -17.67 43.56
C ARG A 157 15.07 -18.12 43.98
N GLN A 158 16.08 -17.99 43.13
CA GLN A 158 17.47 -18.32 43.48
C GLN A 158 18.10 -17.32 44.44
N THR A 159 17.75 -16.03 44.34
CA THR A 159 18.29 -14.97 45.23
C THR A 159 17.73 -15.03 46.65
N ASN A 160 16.47 -15.43 46.82
CA ASN A 160 15.85 -15.58 48.16
C ASN A 160 16.19 -16.90 48.87
N GLY A 161 16.85 -17.85 48.21
CA GLY A 161 17.23 -19.16 48.80
C GLY A 161 18.66 -19.22 49.37
N ALA A 162 19.45 -18.15 49.21
CA ALA A 162 20.86 -18.09 49.65
C ALA A 162 21.06 -17.35 50.98
N GLY A 163 19.97 -17.00 51.69
CA GLY A 163 20.01 -16.20 52.92
C GLY A 163 19.57 -16.94 54.19
N ASP A 164 19.37 -18.26 54.14
CA ASP A 164 18.93 -19.06 55.29
C ASP A 164 19.69 -20.40 55.31
N THR A 165 20.99 -20.33 55.64
CA THR A 165 21.82 -21.44 56.13
C THR A 165 22.88 -20.89 57.06
#